data_AF-A0A9W5UUG1-F1
#
_entry.id   AF-A0A9W5UUG1-F1
#
_cell.length_a   1.000
_cell.length_b   1.000
_cell.length_c   1.000
_cell.angle_alpha   90.00
_cell.angle_beta   90.00
_cell.angle_gamma   90.00
#
_symmetry.space_group_name_H-M   'P 1'
#
loop_
_entity.id
_entity.type
_entity.pdbx_description
1 polymer ?
#
loop_
_entity_poly.entity_id
_entity_poly.type
_entity_poly.pdbx_seq_one_letter_code
_entity_poly.pdbx_strand_id
1 'polypeptide(L)'
;MRLGQHPLRLRLTLLYVFVSVMSSTVLLVIMWALAKSLNPVTPPPLPSGPMSGPPSPGPAADGTLPAIDAADTAGSGLLQPLIALAIMALISLFLGWLIAGRVLRPVLTMTERLRQISDRNVHERLALPGNRNELKDLADTVDGLLGRLETALDAHRGFVANAAHEMRTPLTVERALLEEPLIDPGASLESFRHTFERLLVISDQRGQLLESLLTLSSSEQGRAADEMVDLTGLVELALRERALEAERRGVQVVTSLRPVSVLGDPVLLGRLLVNLCDNAIHHNVPGGTVAVSMHRKIGRVVLTVANTGEVISADQVDRLFEPFQRLHRTADGGHHGLGLSIVRAIARAHGAELTAHPRPHGGLVVEVVFSMVGAGELATAEQHSLARHRIRRIVS
;
A
#
# COMPACT_ATOMS: atom_id res chain seq x y z
N MET A 1 -27.69 13.34 -20.45
CA MET A 1 -28.06 11.91 -20.59
C MET A 1 -26.81 11.06 -20.47
N ARG A 2 -26.61 10.42 -19.29
CA ARG A 2 -25.45 9.59 -18.99
C ARG A 2 -25.74 8.14 -19.42
N LEU A 3 -25.38 7.77 -20.64
CA LEU A 3 -25.32 6.38 -21.09
C LEU A 3 -24.01 5.77 -20.59
N GLY A 4 -23.95 5.53 -19.28
CA GLY A 4 -22.78 4.99 -18.62
C GLY A 4 -23.13 3.74 -17.84
N GLN A 5 -22.40 2.67 -18.13
CA GLN A 5 -22.04 1.61 -17.18
C GLN A 5 -23.12 0.54 -16.96
N HIS A 6 -22.98 -0.56 -17.69
CA HIS A 6 -23.57 -1.81 -17.27
C HIS A 6 -22.51 -2.61 -16.51
N PRO A 7 -22.76 -2.98 -15.24
CA PRO A 7 -21.82 -3.78 -14.45
C PRO A 7 -21.50 -5.08 -15.20
N LEU A 8 -20.29 -5.60 -15.04
CA LEU A 8 -19.84 -6.85 -15.66
C LEU A 8 -20.86 -7.96 -15.40
N ARG A 9 -21.44 -7.98 -14.20
CA ARG A 9 -22.55 -8.86 -13.82
C ARG A 9 -23.75 -8.72 -14.75
N LEU A 10 -24.22 -7.51 -15.04
CA LEU A 10 -25.36 -7.29 -15.93
C LEU A 10 -25.06 -7.75 -17.36
N ARG A 11 -23.85 -7.50 -17.88
CA ARG A 11 -23.45 -8.00 -19.21
C ARG A 11 -23.40 -9.54 -19.24
N LEU A 12 -22.82 -10.16 -18.22
CA LEU A 12 -22.78 -11.61 -18.05
C LEU A 12 -24.19 -12.20 -17.95
N THR A 13 -25.08 -11.58 -17.17
CA THR A 13 -26.47 -12.02 -17.01
C THR A 13 -27.26 -11.85 -18.31
N LEU A 14 -27.17 -10.70 -18.98
CA LEU A 14 -27.86 -10.47 -20.26
C LEU A 14 -27.40 -11.45 -21.33
N LEU A 15 -26.09 -11.73 -21.38
CA LEU A 15 -25.51 -12.69 -22.31
C LEU A 15 -25.94 -14.12 -21.98
N TYR A 16 -25.93 -14.51 -20.70
CA TYR A 16 -26.42 -15.82 -20.24
C TYR A 16 -27.91 -16.01 -20.56
N VAL A 17 -28.73 -15.00 -20.28
CA VAL A 17 -30.17 -14.99 -20.60
C VAL A 17 -30.36 -15.09 -22.11
N PHE A 18 -29.60 -14.35 -22.91
CA PHE A 18 -29.68 -14.44 -24.38
C PHE A 18 -29.38 -15.85 -24.89
N VAL A 19 -28.30 -16.49 -24.41
CA VAL A 19 -27.96 -17.86 -24.76
C VAL A 19 -29.06 -18.84 -24.33
N SER A 20 -29.58 -18.69 -23.10
CA SER A 20 -30.63 -19.56 -22.56
C SER A 20 -31.94 -19.42 -23.35
N VAL A 21 -32.34 -18.21 -23.72
CA VAL A 21 -33.52 -17.95 -24.54
C VAL A 21 -33.35 -18.52 -25.95
N MET A 22 -32.19 -18.31 -26.59
CA MET A 22 -31.89 -18.88 -27.90
C MET A 22 -31.94 -20.40 -27.88
N SER A 23 -31.31 -21.02 -26.87
CA SER A 23 -31.33 -22.47 -26.67
C SER A 23 -32.75 -23.00 -26.45
N SER A 24 -33.54 -22.33 -25.60
CA SER A 24 -34.94 -22.68 -25.32
C SER A 24 -35.83 -22.53 -26.56
N THR A 25 -35.61 -21.50 -27.37
CA THR A 25 -36.36 -21.25 -28.61
C THR A 25 -36.08 -22.34 -29.64
N VAL A 26 -34.81 -22.71 -29.81
CA VAL A 26 -34.42 -23.81 -30.71
C VAL A 26 -35.04 -25.13 -30.25
N LEU A 27 -35.02 -25.43 -28.94
CA LEU A 27 -35.66 -26.63 -28.40
C LEU A 27 -37.17 -26.66 -28.71
N LEU A 28 -37.85 -25.53 -28.53
CA LEU A 28 -39.28 -25.39 -28.79
C LEU A 28 -39.62 -25.63 -30.27
N VAL A 29 -38.83 -25.06 -31.18
CA VAL A 29 -39.00 -25.24 -32.64
C VAL A 29 -38.81 -26.70 -33.02
N ILE A 30 -37.79 -27.37 -32.47
CA ILE A 30 -37.54 -28.78 -32.75
C ILE A 30 -38.68 -29.65 -32.21
N MET A 31 -39.12 -29.41 -30.98
CA MET A 31 -40.22 -30.16 -30.36
C MET A 31 -41.53 -29.97 -31.15
N TRP A 32 -41.82 -28.74 -31.61
CA TRP A 32 -42.98 -28.45 -32.46
C TRP A 32 -42.92 -29.17 -33.81
N ALA A 33 -41.76 -29.15 -34.47
CA ALA A 33 -41.56 -29.85 -35.74
C ALA A 33 -41.72 -31.36 -35.58
N LEU A 34 -41.24 -31.92 -34.48
CA LEU A 34 -41.38 -33.33 -34.12
C LEU A 34 -42.85 -33.72 -33.91
N ALA A 35 -43.58 -32.93 -33.12
CA ALA A 35 -45.00 -33.17 -32.84
C ALA A 35 -45.85 -33.14 -34.13
N LYS A 36 -45.51 -32.25 -35.07
CA LYS A 36 -46.18 -32.19 -36.38
C LYS A 36 -45.86 -33.40 -37.26
N SER A 37 -44.64 -33.93 -37.18
CA SER A 37 -44.22 -35.11 -37.95
C SER A 37 -44.92 -36.40 -37.48
N LEU A 38 -45.33 -36.48 -36.21
CA LEU A 38 -45.92 -37.69 -35.61
C LEU A 38 -47.45 -37.79 -35.76
N ASN A 39 -48.15 -36.71 -36.15
CA ASN A 39 -49.62 -36.68 -36.27
C ASN A 39 -50.12 -36.25 -37.68
N PRO A 40 -50.02 -37.10 -38.72
CA PRO A 40 -50.85 -36.93 -39.91
C PRO A 40 -52.26 -37.47 -39.60
N VAL A 41 -53.15 -36.62 -39.07
CA VAL A 41 -54.57 -36.97 -38.96
C VAL A 41 -55.20 -36.88 -40.34
N THR A 42 -55.34 -38.00 -41.04
CA THR A 42 -56.25 -38.14 -42.18
C THR A 42 -57.67 -38.37 -41.66
N PRO A 43 -58.64 -37.48 -41.92
CA PRO A 43 -60.04 -37.76 -41.58
C PRO A 43 -60.55 -38.93 -42.45
N PRO A 44 -61.32 -39.88 -41.89
CA PRO A 44 -61.87 -40.98 -42.67
C PRO A 44 -62.88 -40.45 -43.71
N PRO A 45 -62.92 -41.03 -44.93
CA PRO A 45 -63.87 -40.62 -45.95
C PRO A 45 -65.32 -40.93 -45.54
N LEU A 46 -66.22 -39.98 -45.77
CA LEU A 46 -67.67 -40.15 -45.58
C LEU A 46 -68.23 -41.16 -46.60
N PRO A 47 -69.13 -42.08 -46.19
CA PRO A 47 -69.80 -42.98 -47.12
C PRO A 47 -70.89 -42.23 -47.88
N SER A 48 -70.72 -42.08 -49.19
CA SER A 48 -71.75 -41.55 -50.09
C SER A 48 -72.17 -42.61 -51.10
N GLY A 49 -73.35 -43.18 -50.87
CA GLY A 49 -74.10 -43.92 -51.89
C GLY A 49 -75.59 -43.62 -51.73
N PRO A 50 -76.37 -43.39 -52.81
CA PRO A 50 -77.81 -43.43 -52.75
C PRO A 50 -78.37 -44.82 -53.11
N MET A 51 -79.34 -45.25 -52.31
CA MET A 51 -80.17 -46.46 -52.48
C MET A 51 -81.08 -46.39 -53.71
N SER A 52 -81.32 -47.54 -54.37
CA SER A 52 -82.55 -47.86 -55.12
C SER A 52 -82.72 -49.38 -55.37
N GLY A 53 -83.59 -50.04 -54.59
CA GLY A 53 -84.51 -51.13 -55.01
C GLY A 53 -84.04 -52.61 -55.18
N PRO A 54 -84.93 -53.63 -55.00
CA PRO A 54 -84.62 -54.96 -54.38
C PRO A 54 -85.06 -56.21 -55.22
N PRO A 55 -85.15 -57.48 -54.72
CA PRO A 55 -84.33 -58.28 -53.76
C PRO A 55 -83.94 -59.73 -54.24
N SER A 56 -83.11 -60.42 -53.42
CA SER A 56 -83.00 -61.90 -53.18
C SER A 56 -81.86 -62.71 -53.88
N PRO A 57 -81.39 -63.87 -53.34
CA PRO A 57 -81.01 -64.21 -51.94
C PRO A 57 -79.65 -64.99 -51.78
N GLY A 58 -78.85 -64.64 -50.75
CA GLY A 58 -77.84 -65.47 -50.02
C GLY A 58 -76.48 -65.85 -50.68
N PRO A 59 -75.47 -66.40 -49.96
CA PRO A 59 -75.17 -66.35 -48.50
C PRO A 59 -73.67 -66.05 -48.14
N ALA A 60 -73.42 -65.86 -46.82
CA ALA A 60 -72.18 -66.12 -46.05
C ALA A 60 -70.89 -65.30 -46.30
N ALA A 61 -70.46 -64.49 -45.32
CA ALA A 61 -69.30 -64.72 -44.41
C ALA A 61 -68.17 -63.72 -44.79
N ASP A 62 -67.38 -63.09 -43.93
CA ASP A 62 -66.90 -63.35 -42.58
C ASP A 62 -66.68 -62.03 -41.84
N GLY A 63 -66.74 -62.07 -40.51
CA GLY A 63 -66.32 -60.97 -39.66
C GLY A 63 -64.82 -60.95 -39.45
N THR A 64 -64.23 -59.75 -39.49
CA THR A 64 -62.94 -59.46 -38.83
C THR A 64 -62.92 -58.01 -38.37
N LEU A 65 -63.00 -57.80 -37.06
CA LEU A 65 -62.53 -56.58 -36.40
C LEU A 65 -60.99 -56.60 -36.47
N PRO A 66 -60.29 -55.60 -37.04
CA PRO A 66 -58.87 -55.48 -36.80
C PRO A 66 -58.63 -54.78 -35.47
N ALA A 67 -57.78 -55.43 -34.71
CA ALA A 67 -57.30 -55.07 -33.41
C ALA A 67 -56.47 -53.78 -33.42
N ILE A 68 -56.28 -53.28 -32.22
CA ILE A 68 -55.52 -52.11 -31.85
C ILE A 68 -54.04 -52.43 -32.06
N ASP A 69 -53.48 -52.12 -33.24
CA ASP A 69 -52.03 -52.18 -33.47
C ASP A 69 -51.36 -50.94 -32.85
N ALA A 70 -51.31 -50.93 -31.52
CA ALA A 70 -50.54 -49.99 -30.71
C ALA A 70 -49.30 -50.70 -30.16
N ALA A 71 -48.33 -51.05 -31.03
CA ALA A 71 -47.06 -51.62 -30.55
C ALA A 71 -45.80 -51.27 -31.38
N ASP A 72 -45.90 -50.95 -32.68
CA ASP A 72 -44.69 -50.87 -33.53
C ASP A 72 -44.13 -49.46 -33.79
N THR A 73 -44.64 -48.42 -33.14
CA THR A 73 -44.18 -47.02 -33.36
C THR A 73 -43.42 -46.43 -32.16
N ALA A 74 -42.82 -47.25 -31.30
CA ALA A 74 -42.10 -46.77 -30.11
C ALA A 74 -40.57 -46.63 -30.30
N GLY A 75 -39.96 -47.29 -31.30
CA GLY A 75 -38.50 -47.36 -31.43
C GLY A 75 -37.82 -46.20 -32.17
N SER A 76 -38.52 -45.55 -33.12
CA SER A 76 -37.95 -44.51 -34.00
C SER A 76 -38.21 -43.07 -33.52
N GLY A 77 -39.12 -42.87 -32.56
CA GLY A 77 -39.48 -41.55 -32.02
C GLY A 77 -38.52 -40.99 -30.96
N LEU A 78 -37.61 -41.81 -30.41
CA LEU A 78 -36.67 -41.41 -29.34
C LEU A 78 -35.32 -40.90 -29.88
N LEU A 79 -34.92 -41.30 -31.09
CA LEU A 79 -33.64 -40.88 -31.67
C LEU A 79 -33.64 -39.41 -32.10
N GLN A 80 -34.76 -38.92 -32.62
CA GLN A 80 -34.91 -37.53 -33.05
C GLN A 80 -34.78 -36.50 -31.90
N PRO A 81 -35.42 -36.66 -30.72
CA PRO A 81 -35.20 -35.76 -29.59
C PRO A 81 -33.78 -35.91 -29.00
N LEU A 82 -33.15 -37.09 -29.10
CA LEU A 82 -31.77 -37.30 -28.65
C LEU A 82 -30.76 -36.51 -29.50
N ILE A 83 -30.93 -36.52 -30.84
CA ILE A 83 -30.11 -35.74 -31.78
C ILE A 83 -30.30 -34.24 -31.55
N ALA A 84 -31.55 -33.81 -31.33
CA ALA A 84 -31.87 -32.43 -31.00
C ALA A 84 -31.16 -31.95 -29.72
N LEU A 85 -31.22 -32.76 -28.66
CA LEU A 85 -30.52 -32.49 -27.40
C LEU A 85 -29.00 -32.44 -27.59
N ALA A 86 -28.43 -33.34 -28.40
CA ALA A 86 -26.99 -33.36 -28.68
C ALA A 86 -26.53 -32.09 -29.42
N ILE A 87 -27.27 -31.65 -30.44
CA ILE A 87 -26.99 -30.41 -31.17
C ILE A 87 -27.09 -29.20 -30.24
N MET A 88 -28.11 -29.15 -29.39
CA MET A 88 -28.29 -28.06 -28.44
C MET A 88 -27.17 -28.02 -27.38
N ALA A 89 -26.71 -29.17 -26.90
CA ALA A 89 -25.59 -29.28 -26.00
C ALA A 89 -24.29 -28.75 -26.64
N LEU A 90 -24.03 -29.11 -27.90
CA LEU A 90 -22.87 -28.62 -28.65
C LEU A 90 -22.90 -27.10 -28.86
N ILE A 91 -24.04 -26.55 -29.26
CA ILE A 91 -24.21 -25.10 -29.43
C ILE A 91 -24.02 -24.37 -28.09
N SER A 92 -24.62 -24.89 -27.02
CA SER A 92 -24.50 -24.30 -25.68
C SER A 92 -23.05 -24.33 -25.18
N LEU A 93 -22.31 -25.41 -25.44
CA LEU A 93 -20.90 -25.53 -25.10
C LEU A 93 -20.03 -24.56 -25.90
N PHE A 94 -20.24 -24.47 -27.22
CA PHE A 94 -19.51 -23.55 -28.08
C PHE A 94 -19.73 -22.09 -27.69
N LEU A 95 -20.99 -21.72 -27.41
CA LEU A 95 -21.34 -20.36 -27.03
C LEU A 95 -20.82 -20.03 -25.63
N GLY A 96 -20.90 -20.97 -24.68
CA GLY A 96 -20.29 -20.84 -23.36
C GLY A 96 -18.78 -20.63 -23.42
N TRP A 97 -18.09 -21.37 -24.30
CA TRP A 97 -16.65 -21.24 -24.52
C TRP A 97 -16.25 -19.88 -25.09
N LEU A 98 -16.97 -19.38 -26.11
CA LEU A 98 -16.76 -18.05 -26.67
C LEU A 98 -16.94 -16.94 -25.62
N ILE A 99 -17.95 -17.07 -24.78
CA ILE A 99 -18.28 -16.11 -23.72
C ILE A 99 -17.19 -16.11 -22.64
N ALA A 100 -16.82 -17.29 -22.14
CA ALA A 100 -15.77 -17.45 -21.13
C ALA A 100 -14.44 -16.84 -21.63
N GLY A 101 -14.06 -17.14 -22.88
CA GLY A 101 -12.87 -16.58 -23.51
C GLY A 101 -12.90 -15.06 -23.57
N ARG A 102 -14.04 -14.44 -23.91
CA ARG A 102 -14.15 -12.98 -24.03
C ARG A 102 -14.15 -12.26 -22.67
N VAL A 103 -14.70 -12.87 -21.63
CA VAL A 103 -14.77 -12.29 -20.28
C VAL A 103 -13.45 -12.47 -19.52
N LEU A 104 -12.75 -13.60 -19.67
CA LEU A 104 -11.46 -13.85 -18.99
C LEU A 104 -10.26 -13.20 -19.68
N ARG A 105 -10.31 -12.96 -20.99
CA ARG A 105 -9.19 -12.36 -21.74
C ARG A 105 -8.63 -11.07 -21.10
N PRO A 106 -9.44 -10.07 -20.70
CA PRO A 106 -8.89 -8.87 -20.05
C PRO A 106 -8.24 -9.15 -18.68
N VAL A 107 -8.70 -10.15 -17.93
CA VAL A 107 -8.04 -10.58 -16.67
C VAL A 107 -6.67 -11.16 -16.96
N LEU A 108 -6.58 -12.08 -17.93
CA LEU A 108 -5.31 -12.70 -18.33
C LEU A 108 -4.30 -11.67 -18.81
N THR A 109 -4.73 -10.66 -19.57
CA THR A 109 -3.84 -9.57 -19.99
C THR A 109 -3.34 -8.71 -18.83
N MET A 110 -4.14 -8.52 -17.78
CA MET A 110 -3.67 -7.82 -16.57
C MET A 110 -2.66 -8.64 -15.81
N THR A 111 -2.92 -9.94 -15.61
CA THR A 111 -2.01 -10.84 -14.91
C THR A 111 -0.67 -10.95 -15.63
N GLU A 112 -0.69 -10.96 -16.97
CA GLU A 112 0.54 -11.00 -17.77
C GLU A 112 1.35 -9.70 -17.64
N ARG A 113 0.68 -8.53 -17.70
CA ARG A 113 1.34 -7.24 -17.47
C ARG A 113 1.91 -7.15 -16.04
N LEU A 114 1.14 -7.56 -15.04
CA LEU A 114 1.58 -7.59 -13.64
C LEU A 114 2.81 -8.49 -13.43
N ARG A 115 2.90 -9.62 -14.12
CA ARG A 115 4.07 -10.52 -14.07
C ARG A 115 5.32 -9.91 -14.70
N GLN A 116 5.15 -8.97 -15.63
CA GLN A 116 6.26 -8.28 -16.29
C GLN A 116 6.74 -7.06 -15.51
N ILE A 117 5.96 -6.58 -14.53
CA ILE A 117 6.37 -5.52 -13.63
C ILE A 117 7.48 -6.04 -12.71
N SER A 118 8.64 -5.42 -12.82
CA SER A 118 9.83 -5.62 -11.97
C SER A 118 10.29 -4.25 -11.45
N ASP A 119 11.25 -4.21 -10.53
CA ASP A 119 11.82 -2.98 -9.93
C ASP A 119 12.23 -1.92 -10.98
N ARG A 120 12.61 -2.37 -12.19
CA ARG A 120 12.98 -1.50 -13.33
C ARG A 120 11.81 -0.87 -14.10
N ASN A 121 10.62 -1.48 -14.07
CA ASN A 121 9.48 -1.10 -14.93
C ASN A 121 8.21 -0.77 -14.13
N VAL A 122 8.33 -0.40 -12.85
CA VAL A 122 7.19 -0.04 -11.97
C VAL A 122 6.38 1.17 -12.51
N HIS A 123 6.99 1.98 -13.38
CA HIS A 123 6.34 3.10 -14.07
C HIS A 123 5.26 2.65 -15.08
N GLU A 124 5.28 1.38 -15.53
CA GLU A 124 4.25 0.87 -16.43
C GLU A 124 2.92 0.68 -15.69
N ARG A 125 1.88 1.32 -16.21
CA ARG A 125 0.52 1.21 -15.71
C ARG A 125 -0.26 0.15 -16.49
N LEU A 126 -1.21 -0.51 -15.83
CA LEU A 126 -2.14 -1.40 -16.49
C LEU A 126 -2.97 -0.65 -17.54
N ALA A 127 -3.33 0.61 -17.26
CA ALA A 127 -3.89 1.58 -18.21
C ALA A 127 -4.96 0.98 -19.13
N LEU A 128 -5.94 0.29 -18.57
CA LEU A 128 -6.94 -0.41 -19.38
C LEU A 128 -7.87 0.57 -20.08
N PRO A 129 -7.89 0.57 -21.43
CA PRO A 129 -8.84 1.36 -22.18
C PRO A 129 -10.23 0.76 -22.00
N GLY A 130 -11.19 1.58 -21.58
CA GLY A 130 -12.56 1.10 -21.37
C GLY A 130 -13.45 1.99 -20.51
N ASN A 131 -14.75 1.73 -20.63
CA ASN A 131 -15.82 2.35 -19.85
C ASN A 131 -15.80 1.83 -18.40
N ARG A 132 -16.16 2.66 -17.40
CA ARG A 132 -16.13 2.28 -15.98
C ARG A 132 -16.89 0.97 -15.73
N ASN A 133 -16.17 -0.04 -15.25
CA ASN A 133 -16.67 -1.34 -14.85
C ASN A 133 -15.78 -1.87 -13.72
N GLU A 134 -16.20 -2.95 -13.06
CA GLU A 134 -15.53 -3.53 -11.90
C GLU A 134 -14.08 -3.93 -12.19
N LEU A 135 -13.79 -4.28 -13.44
CA LEU A 135 -12.46 -4.66 -13.88
C LEU A 135 -11.54 -3.45 -14.08
N LYS A 136 -12.10 -2.30 -14.48
CA LYS A 136 -11.40 -1.02 -14.50
C LYS A 136 -11.17 -0.50 -13.09
N ASP A 137 -12.13 -0.63 -12.18
CA ASP A 137 -11.95 -0.24 -10.77
C ASP A 137 -10.82 -1.04 -10.10
N LEU A 138 -10.72 -2.35 -10.42
CA LEU A 138 -9.59 -3.18 -9.98
C LEU A 138 -8.26 -2.69 -10.56
N ALA A 139 -8.24 -2.36 -11.85
CA ALA A 139 -7.03 -1.84 -12.50
C ALA A 139 -6.60 -0.49 -11.94
N ASP A 140 -7.53 0.44 -11.71
CA ASP A 140 -7.26 1.74 -11.11
C ASP A 140 -6.70 1.57 -9.67
N THR A 141 -7.21 0.58 -8.92
CA THR A 141 -6.69 0.22 -7.59
C THR A 141 -5.24 -0.29 -7.68
N VAL A 142 -4.96 -1.19 -8.63
CA VAL A 142 -3.61 -1.72 -8.84
C VAL A 142 -2.66 -0.63 -9.31
N ASP A 143 -3.08 0.24 -10.23
CA ASP A 143 -2.30 1.39 -10.69
C ASP A 143 -2.00 2.36 -9.53
N GLY A 144 -2.93 2.55 -8.61
CA GLY A 144 -2.71 3.30 -7.37
C GLY A 144 -1.66 2.65 -6.44
N LEU A 145 -1.66 1.32 -6.31
CA LEU A 145 -0.63 0.60 -5.57
C LEU A 145 0.75 0.72 -6.23
N LEU A 146 0.81 0.59 -7.56
CA LEU A 146 2.04 0.77 -8.33
C LEU A 146 2.60 2.18 -8.20
N GLY A 147 1.75 3.22 -8.22
CA GLY A 147 2.20 4.60 -8.00
C GLY A 147 2.75 4.85 -6.60
N ARG A 148 2.19 4.20 -5.57
CA ARG A 148 2.74 4.26 -4.21
C ARG A 148 4.08 3.53 -4.09
N LEU A 149 4.21 2.38 -4.75
CA LEU A 149 5.47 1.62 -4.79
C LEU A 149 6.57 2.40 -5.53
N GLU A 150 6.25 2.97 -6.69
CA GLU A 150 7.13 3.84 -7.46
C GLU A 150 7.67 5.00 -6.63
N THR A 151 6.77 5.74 -5.98
CA THR A 151 7.15 6.86 -5.10
C THR A 151 8.09 6.40 -3.98
N ALA A 152 7.83 5.23 -3.38
CA ALA A 152 8.68 4.68 -2.32
C ALA A 152 10.07 4.25 -2.85
N LEU A 153 10.13 3.62 -4.03
CA LEU A 153 11.38 3.19 -4.66
C LEU A 153 12.23 4.39 -5.09
N ASP A 154 11.62 5.44 -5.64
CA ASP A 154 12.34 6.64 -6.05
C ASP A 154 12.88 7.41 -4.84
N ALA A 155 12.10 7.51 -3.76
CA ALA A 155 12.58 8.05 -2.49
C ALA A 155 13.76 7.24 -1.93
N HIS A 156 13.69 5.90 -1.98
CA HIS A 156 14.77 5.02 -1.54
C HIS A 156 16.04 5.18 -2.40
N ARG A 157 15.91 5.24 -3.73
CA ARG A 157 17.04 5.48 -4.65
C ARG A 157 17.68 6.84 -4.40
N GLY A 158 16.86 7.89 -4.23
CA GLY A 158 17.33 9.22 -3.88
C GLY A 158 18.09 9.25 -2.56
N PHE A 159 17.56 8.57 -1.53
CA PHE A 159 18.22 8.41 -0.24
C PHE A 159 19.61 7.74 -0.37
N VAL A 160 19.70 6.61 -1.08
CA VAL A 160 20.97 5.89 -1.29
C VAL A 160 21.97 6.74 -2.06
N ALA A 161 21.53 7.43 -3.12
CA ALA A 161 22.39 8.30 -3.93
C ALA A 161 22.94 9.47 -3.11
N ASN A 162 22.08 10.14 -2.33
CA ASN A 162 22.49 11.24 -1.46
C ASN A 162 23.43 10.77 -0.35
N ALA A 163 23.13 9.63 0.30
CA ALA A 163 24.01 9.04 1.31
C ALA A 163 25.40 8.73 0.74
N ALA A 164 25.47 8.15 -0.47
CA ALA A 164 26.73 7.87 -1.14
C ALA A 164 27.50 9.14 -1.49
N HIS A 165 26.81 10.21 -1.90
CA HIS A 165 27.44 11.50 -2.20
C HIS A 165 27.99 12.18 -0.93
N GLU A 166 27.19 12.23 0.13
CA GLU A 166 27.58 12.79 1.44
C GLU A 166 28.73 12.01 2.09
N MET A 167 28.86 10.71 1.81
CA MET A 167 30.02 9.90 2.24
C MET A 167 31.27 10.11 1.37
N ARG A 168 31.12 10.37 0.06
CA ARG A 168 32.24 10.52 -0.88
C ARG A 168 33.01 11.83 -0.71
N THR A 169 32.28 12.91 -0.44
CA THR A 169 32.87 14.26 -0.28
C THR A 169 33.92 14.30 0.85
N PRO A 170 33.61 13.92 2.10
CA PRO A 170 34.60 13.94 3.19
C PRO A 170 35.76 12.97 2.94
N LEU A 171 35.53 11.84 2.27
CA LEU A 171 36.61 10.91 1.90
C LEU A 171 37.63 11.56 0.94
N THR A 172 37.16 12.40 0.03
CA THR A 172 38.03 13.14 -0.90
C THR A 172 38.83 14.21 -0.16
N VAL A 173 38.20 14.88 0.82
CA VAL A 173 38.86 15.88 1.68
C VAL A 173 39.89 15.22 2.59
N GLU A 174 39.56 14.11 3.26
CA GLU A 174 40.50 13.32 4.08
C GLU A 174 41.74 12.94 3.26
N ARG A 175 41.54 12.47 2.03
CA ARG A 175 42.62 12.11 1.14
C ARG A 175 43.50 13.32 0.79
N ALA A 176 42.90 14.45 0.42
CA ALA A 176 43.65 15.67 0.12
C ALA A 176 44.45 16.18 1.34
N LEU A 177 43.86 16.12 2.54
CA LEU A 177 44.53 16.49 3.79
C LEU A 177 45.71 15.59 4.12
N LEU A 178 45.60 14.29 3.83
CA LEU A 178 46.71 13.36 4.00
C LEU A 178 47.79 13.56 2.94
N GLU A 179 47.42 13.87 1.70
CA GLU A 179 48.36 14.08 0.59
C GLU A 179 49.17 15.38 0.74
N GLU A 180 48.59 16.46 1.28
CA GLU A 180 49.22 17.78 1.43
C GLU A 180 50.58 17.73 2.16
N PRO A 181 50.68 17.26 3.42
CA PRO A 181 51.96 17.21 4.13
C PRO A 181 52.88 16.07 3.66
N LEU A 182 52.39 15.10 2.87
CA LEU A 182 53.21 14.03 2.28
C LEU A 182 54.00 14.51 1.05
N ILE A 183 53.51 15.54 0.36
CA ILE A 183 54.13 16.07 -0.86
C ILE A 183 55.04 17.27 -0.55
N ASP A 184 54.87 17.92 0.60
CA ASP A 184 55.71 19.03 1.06
C ASP A 184 56.99 18.54 1.79
N PRO A 185 58.19 18.71 1.20
CA PRO A 185 59.45 18.33 1.85
C PRO A 185 59.80 19.18 3.08
N GLY A 186 59.12 20.32 3.27
CA GLY A 186 59.28 21.23 4.41
C GLY A 186 58.25 21.04 5.54
N ALA A 187 57.38 20.02 5.45
CA ALA A 187 56.32 19.82 6.42
C ALA A 187 56.86 19.62 7.85
N SER A 188 56.43 20.49 8.76
CA SER A 188 56.79 20.43 10.18
C SER A 188 55.91 19.45 10.96
N LEU A 189 56.37 19.00 12.13
CA LEU A 189 55.57 18.18 13.06
C LEU A 189 54.25 18.89 13.45
N GLU A 190 54.25 20.21 13.53
CA GLU A 190 53.07 21.01 13.83
C GLU A 190 52.04 20.97 12.69
N SER A 191 52.49 21.00 11.42
CA SER A 191 51.63 20.83 10.24
C SER A 191 50.94 19.45 10.23
N PHE A 192 51.69 18.39 10.55
CA PHE A 192 51.11 17.05 10.70
C PHE A 192 50.10 17.00 11.85
N ARG A 193 50.39 17.60 13.01
CA ARG A 193 49.45 17.64 14.14
C ARG A 193 48.14 18.34 13.76
N HIS A 194 48.22 19.50 13.13
CA HIS A 194 47.04 20.23 12.65
C HIS A 194 46.24 19.42 11.62
N THR A 195 46.93 18.69 10.73
CA THR A 195 46.29 17.77 9.78
C THR A 195 45.52 16.65 10.50
N PHE A 196 46.13 16.00 11.50
CA PHE A 196 45.47 14.96 12.29
C PHE A 196 44.28 15.49 13.10
N GLU A 197 44.38 16.68 13.67
CA GLU A 197 43.26 17.34 14.36
C GLU A 197 42.07 17.57 13.40
N ARG A 198 42.34 18.03 12.18
CA ARG A 198 41.30 18.19 11.15
C ARG A 198 40.70 16.87 10.71
N LEU A 199 41.51 15.82 10.56
CA LEU A 199 41.04 14.47 10.22
C LEU A 199 40.14 13.89 11.32
N LEU A 200 40.47 14.11 12.59
CA LEU A 200 39.63 13.70 13.72
C LEU A 200 38.26 14.36 13.67
N VAL A 201 38.19 15.66 13.37
CA VAL A 201 36.91 16.38 13.20
C VAL A 201 36.09 15.81 12.05
N ILE A 202 36.70 15.54 10.89
CA ILE A 202 36.01 14.97 9.72
C ILE A 202 35.51 13.54 10.00
N SER A 203 36.34 12.73 10.69
CA SER A 203 35.99 11.37 11.09
C SER A 203 34.78 11.35 12.03
N ASP A 204 34.75 12.25 13.02
CA ASP A 204 33.62 12.38 13.94
C ASP A 204 32.33 12.76 13.20
N GLN A 205 32.39 13.72 12.28
CA GLN A 205 31.26 14.10 11.42
C GLN A 205 30.73 12.92 10.59
N ARG A 206 31.61 12.11 9.99
CA ARG A 206 31.21 10.88 9.27
C ARG A 206 30.59 9.85 10.18
N GLY A 207 31.11 9.68 11.39
CA GLY A 207 30.54 8.81 12.42
C GLY A 207 29.11 9.20 12.77
N GLN A 208 28.86 10.50 12.96
CA GLN A 208 27.52 11.04 13.23
C GLN A 208 26.55 10.81 12.07
N LEU A 209 27.01 10.96 10.81
CA LEU A 209 26.21 10.62 9.63
C LEU A 209 25.86 9.12 9.59
N LEU A 210 26.83 8.24 9.86
CA LEU A 210 26.59 6.79 9.88
C LEU A 210 25.57 6.40 10.96
N GLU A 211 25.73 6.90 12.18
CA GLU A 211 24.77 6.69 13.27
C GLU A 211 23.37 7.21 12.91
N SER A 212 23.29 8.37 12.25
CA SER A 212 22.04 8.94 11.76
C SER A 212 21.36 8.02 10.72
N LEU A 213 22.11 7.48 9.77
CA LEU A 213 21.60 6.53 8.77
C LEU A 213 21.16 5.20 9.39
N LEU A 214 21.94 4.68 10.34
CA LEU A 214 21.60 3.46 11.07
C LEU A 214 20.34 3.65 11.93
N THR A 215 20.19 4.81 12.57
CA THR A 215 18.98 5.18 13.32
C THR A 215 17.76 5.19 12.41
N LEU A 216 17.88 5.82 11.24
CA LEU A 216 16.77 5.92 10.30
C LEU A 216 16.37 4.52 9.79
N SER A 217 17.34 3.69 9.42
CA SER A 217 17.12 2.31 8.99
C SER A 217 16.50 1.43 10.08
N SER A 218 16.99 1.51 11.32
CA SER A 218 16.45 0.71 12.43
C SER A 218 15.05 1.16 12.85
N SER A 219 14.76 2.46 12.78
CA SER A 219 13.43 3.00 13.09
C SER A 219 12.36 2.54 12.09
N GLU A 220 12.73 2.29 10.83
CA GLU A 220 11.81 1.77 9.82
C GLU A 220 11.51 0.26 9.98
N GLN A 221 12.40 -0.50 10.61
CA GLN A 221 12.26 -1.96 10.80
C GLN A 221 11.36 -2.35 11.99
N GLY A 222 10.89 -1.38 12.78
CA GLY A 222 10.02 -1.60 13.94
C GLY A 222 10.78 -1.62 15.27
N ARG A 223 10.03 -1.52 16.38
CA ARG A 223 10.57 -1.38 17.75
C ARG A 223 11.00 -2.72 18.34
N ALA A 224 12.17 -2.77 18.95
CA ALA A 224 12.71 -3.99 19.57
C ALA A 224 12.07 -4.31 20.93
N ALA A 225 11.70 -3.29 21.72
CA ALA A 225 10.99 -3.47 22.99
C ALA A 225 10.23 -2.19 23.38
N ASP A 226 9.02 -2.39 23.91
CA ASP A 226 8.19 -1.33 24.48
C ASP A 226 8.33 -1.35 26.00
N GLU A 227 8.92 -0.31 26.56
CA GLU A 227 9.01 -0.11 28.01
C GLU A 227 8.50 1.27 28.43
N MET A 228 8.19 1.43 29.72
CA MET A 228 7.78 2.72 30.26
C MET A 228 9.01 3.61 30.41
N VAL A 229 9.08 4.66 29.59
CA VAL A 229 10.22 5.59 29.52
C VAL A 229 9.81 6.92 30.14
N ASP A 230 10.61 7.44 31.08
CA ASP A 230 10.46 8.82 31.57
C ASP A 230 10.92 9.82 30.50
N LEU A 231 9.95 10.41 29.81
CA LEU A 231 10.21 11.35 28.72
C LEU A 231 10.79 12.67 29.25
N THR A 232 10.41 13.04 30.48
CA THR A 232 10.92 14.24 31.18
C THR A 232 12.43 14.17 31.36
N GLY A 233 12.91 13.07 31.97
CA GLY A 233 14.33 12.84 32.21
C GLY A 233 15.14 12.79 30.90
N LEU A 234 14.58 12.20 29.84
CA LEU A 234 15.23 12.20 28.53
C LEU A 234 15.32 13.59 27.90
N VAL A 235 14.29 14.44 28.03
CA VAL A 235 14.34 15.83 27.55
C VAL A 235 15.43 16.60 28.28
N GLU A 236 15.49 16.46 29.60
CA GLU A 236 16.53 17.13 30.42
C GLU A 236 17.94 16.65 30.06
N LEU A 237 18.11 15.35 29.78
CA LEU A 237 19.39 14.80 29.33
C LEU A 237 19.81 15.38 27.98
N ALA A 238 18.90 15.38 26.99
CA ALA A 238 19.17 15.91 25.66
C ALA A 238 19.53 17.41 25.70
N LEU A 239 18.83 18.20 26.53
CA LEU A 239 19.15 19.62 26.72
C LEU A 239 20.50 19.82 27.41
N ARG A 240 20.85 18.98 28.38
CA ARG A 240 22.15 19.04 29.07
C ARG A 240 23.30 18.74 28.12
N GLU A 241 23.16 17.74 27.26
CA GLU A 241 24.16 17.41 26.23
C GLU A 241 24.38 18.54 25.23
N ARG A 242 23.35 19.35 24.96
CA ARG A 242 23.40 20.46 24.01
C ARG A 242 23.59 21.83 24.65
N ALA A 243 23.73 21.91 25.97
CA ALA A 243 23.85 23.17 26.71
C ALA A 243 25.05 24.00 26.23
N LEU A 244 26.21 23.37 26.10
CA LEU A 244 27.43 24.05 25.68
C LEU A 244 27.35 24.56 24.22
N GLU A 245 26.65 23.83 23.35
CA GLU A 245 26.40 24.29 21.97
C GLU A 245 25.41 25.45 21.93
N ALA A 246 24.34 25.40 22.73
CA ALA A 246 23.40 26.51 22.86
C ALA A 246 24.10 27.78 23.36
N GLU A 247 24.97 27.66 24.37
CA GLU A 247 25.80 28.77 24.86
C GLU A 247 26.74 29.31 23.79
N ARG A 248 27.47 28.45 23.08
CA ARG A 248 28.37 28.85 21.97
C ARG A 248 27.64 29.64 20.90
N ARG A 249 26.39 29.29 20.59
CA ARG A 249 25.55 29.97 19.60
C ARG A 249 24.75 31.15 20.16
N GLY A 250 24.85 31.44 21.46
CA GLY A 250 24.09 32.51 22.12
C GLY A 250 22.58 32.27 22.11
N VAL A 251 22.14 31.02 22.19
CA VAL A 251 20.74 30.61 22.19
C VAL A 251 20.27 30.36 23.62
N GLN A 252 19.18 31.01 24.02
CA GLN A 252 18.56 30.78 25.32
C GLN A 252 17.62 29.57 25.27
N VAL A 253 17.74 28.65 26.22
CA VAL A 253 16.84 27.49 26.34
C VAL A 253 15.85 27.73 27.47
N VAL A 254 14.55 27.63 27.18
CA VAL A 254 13.47 27.78 28.15
C VAL A 254 12.67 26.50 28.18
N THR A 255 12.39 25.97 29.38
CA THR A 255 11.69 24.71 29.55
C THR A 255 10.40 24.88 30.37
N SER A 256 9.36 24.15 29.96
CA SER A 256 8.11 24.01 30.71
C SER A 256 7.72 22.53 30.70
N LEU A 257 8.33 21.75 31.58
CA LEU A 257 8.19 20.30 31.63
C LEU A 257 7.30 19.88 32.80
N ARG A 258 6.47 18.86 32.58
CA ARG A 258 5.75 18.15 33.63
C ARG A 258 6.16 16.68 33.63
N PRO A 259 6.27 16.01 34.78
CA PRO A 259 6.62 14.59 34.83
C PRO A 259 5.67 13.73 34.00
N VAL A 260 6.20 13.05 32.99
CA VAL A 260 5.44 12.24 32.04
C VAL A 260 6.27 11.04 31.59
N SER A 261 5.63 9.87 31.56
CA SER A 261 6.19 8.66 30.97
C SER A 261 5.37 8.19 29.78
N VAL A 262 6.04 7.62 28.77
CA VAL A 262 5.42 7.09 27.54
C VAL A 262 5.92 5.66 27.28
N LEU A 263 5.12 4.86 26.58
CA LEU A 263 5.54 3.52 26.15
C LEU A 263 6.46 3.64 24.94
N GLY A 264 7.73 3.29 25.11
CA GLY A 264 8.83 3.76 24.27
C GLY A 264 9.98 2.77 24.14
N ASP A 265 10.75 2.92 23.07
CA ASP A 265 12.15 2.48 23.07
C ASP A 265 12.97 3.68 23.59
N PRO A 266 13.66 3.58 24.73
CA PRO A 266 14.37 4.71 25.34
C PRO A 266 15.50 5.23 24.44
N VAL A 267 16.14 4.37 23.65
CA VAL A 267 17.25 4.75 22.76
C VAL A 267 16.71 5.57 21.61
N LEU A 268 15.64 5.11 20.97
CA LEU A 268 15.00 5.85 19.89
C LEU A 268 14.38 7.16 20.38
N LEU A 269 13.68 7.16 21.52
CA LEU A 269 13.14 8.40 22.10
C LEU A 269 14.23 9.41 22.46
N GLY A 270 15.35 8.96 23.04
CA GLY A 270 16.52 9.80 23.29
C GLY A 270 17.05 10.42 21.99
N ARG A 271 17.20 9.61 20.93
CA ARG A 271 17.62 10.09 19.60
C ARG A 271 16.64 11.11 19.02
N LEU A 272 15.33 10.89 19.14
CA LEU A 272 14.32 11.86 18.69
C LEU A 272 14.50 13.22 19.39
N LEU A 273 14.71 13.20 20.71
CA LEU A 273 14.87 14.40 21.51
C LEU A 273 16.15 15.16 21.20
N VAL A 274 17.26 14.45 21.06
CA VAL A 274 18.54 15.04 20.66
C VAL A 274 18.41 15.69 19.28
N ASN A 275 17.80 15.01 18.30
CA ASN A 275 17.60 15.56 16.96
C ASN A 275 16.69 16.80 16.96
N LEU A 276 15.61 16.81 17.76
CA LEU A 276 14.75 17.99 17.89
C LEU A 276 15.47 19.19 18.50
N CYS A 277 16.20 18.97 19.60
CA CYS A 277 16.92 20.04 20.30
C CYS A 277 18.06 20.59 19.45
N ASP A 278 18.84 19.71 18.83
CA ASP A 278 19.96 20.07 17.97
C ASP A 278 19.49 20.85 16.74
N ASN A 279 18.40 20.41 16.09
CA ASN A 279 17.77 21.16 15.00
C ASN A 279 17.28 22.54 15.46
N ALA A 280 16.65 22.62 16.64
CA ALA A 280 16.11 23.87 17.18
C ALA A 280 17.22 24.88 17.53
N ILE A 281 18.37 24.41 18.03
CA ILE A 281 19.54 25.23 18.37
C ILE A 281 20.27 25.68 17.11
N HIS A 282 20.55 24.76 16.18
CA HIS A 282 21.34 25.06 14.99
C HIS A 282 20.63 26.02 14.05
N HIS A 283 19.34 25.80 13.79
CA HIS A 283 18.54 26.66 12.91
C HIS A 283 17.97 27.89 13.62
N ASN A 284 18.54 28.28 14.75
CA ASN A 284 18.14 29.48 15.46
C ASN A 284 18.94 30.71 15.01
N VAL A 285 18.39 31.89 15.32
CA VAL A 285 19.11 33.16 15.17
C VAL A 285 19.97 33.44 16.41
N PRO A 286 21.09 34.17 16.28
CA PRO A 286 21.88 34.63 17.43
C PRO A 286 21.01 35.43 18.42
N GLY A 287 21.13 35.14 19.72
CA GLY A 287 20.29 35.75 20.75
C GLY A 287 18.84 35.23 20.78
N GLY A 288 18.52 34.23 19.96
CA GLY A 288 17.21 33.60 19.89
C GLY A 288 16.90 32.69 21.07
N THR A 289 15.71 32.08 21.04
CA THR A 289 15.20 31.20 22.09
C THR A 289 14.77 29.86 21.53
N VAL A 290 15.10 28.78 22.24
CA VAL A 290 14.53 27.45 22.10
C VAL A 290 13.60 27.20 23.28
N ALA A 291 12.32 26.99 23.01
CA ALA A 291 11.31 26.67 24.00
C ALA A 291 10.91 25.21 23.89
N VAL A 292 11.16 24.43 24.95
CA VAL A 292 10.73 23.03 25.06
C VAL A 292 9.62 22.94 26.09
N SER A 293 8.46 22.44 25.69
CA SER A 293 7.33 22.25 26.59
C SER A 293 6.73 20.87 26.46
N MET A 294 6.22 20.36 27.58
CA MET A 294 5.58 19.05 27.63
C MET A 294 4.32 19.12 28.47
N HIS A 295 3.21 18.70 27.86
CA HIS A 295 1.88 18.78 28.46
C HIS A 295 1.13 17.48 28.28
N ARG A 296 0.41 17.06 29.33
CA ARG A 296 -0.53 15.93 29.25
C ARG A 296 -1.92 16.47 28.90
N LYS A 297 -2.51 15.93 27.83
CA LYS A 297 -3.93 16.08 27.48
C LYS A 297 -4.63 14.74 27.73
N ILE A 298 -5.97 14.72 27.74
CA ILE A 298 -6.73 13.48 28.02
C ILE A 298 -6.30 12.40 27.03
N GLY A 299 -5.68 11.33 27.54
CA GLY A 299 -5.19 10.19 26.75
C GLY A 299 -3.97 10.47 25.85
N ARG A 300 -3.32 11.64 25.94
CA ARG A 300 -2.18 11.98 25.08
C ARG A 300 -1.10 12.79 25.80
N VAL A 301 0.14 12.66 25.35
CA VAL A 301 1.28 13.49 25.74
C VAL A 301 1.69 14.31 24.55
N VAL A 302 1.80 15.61 24.76
CA VAL A 302 2.23 16.58 23.74
C VAL A 302 3.60 17.11 24.13
N LEU A 303 4.61 16.80 23.32
CA LEU A 303 5.93 17.40 23.36
C LEU A 303 6.01 18.48 22.28
N THR A 304 6.40 19.68 22.63
CA THR A 304 6.57 20.80 21.69
C THR A 304 7.96 21.37 21.81
N VAL A 305 8.68 21.45 20.70
CA VAL A 305 9.99 22.12 20.59
C VAL A 305 9.85 23.26 19.59
N ALA A 306 10.08 24.49 20.04
CA ALA A 306 9.97 25.69 19.23
C ALA A 306 11.27 26.49 19.23
N ASN A 307 11.67 27.05 18.09
CA ASN A 307 12.80 27.98 17.99
C ASN A 307 12.39 29.31 17.35
N THR A 308 13.21 30.36 17.49
CA THR A 308 13.01 31.70 16.91
C THR A 308 13.85 31.91 15.63
N GLY A 309 14.09 30.83 14.87
CA GLY A 309 14.94 30.84 13.68
C GLY A 309 14.45 31.71 12.53
N GLU A 310 15.02 31.48 11.35
CA GLU A 310 14.62 32.18 10.12
C GLU A 310 13.14 31.96 9.76
N VAL A 311 12.60 32.84 8.92
CA VAL A 311 11.22 32.72 8.43
C VAL A 311 11.13 31.54 7.45
N ILE A 312 10.29 30.57 7.79
CA ILE A 312 10.02 29.39 6.97
C ILE A 312 8.65 29.56 6.33
N SER A 313 8.54 29.38 5.02
CA SER A 313 7.25 29.43 4.34
C SER A 313 6.47 28.12 4.56
N ALA A 314 5.14 28.21 4.61
CA ALA A 314 4.30 27.06 4.94
C ALA A 314 4.45 25.89 3.94
N ASP A 315 4.73 26.18 2.67
CA ASP A 315 4.98 25.20 1.60
C ASP A 315 6.32 24.46 1.72
N GLN A 316 7.24 24.97 2.54
CA GLN A 316 8.55 24.35 2.76
C GLN A 316 8.57 23.37 3.94
N VAL A 317 7.60 23.47 4.86
CA VAL A 317 7.62 22.71 6.12
C VAL A 317 7.59 21.20 5.89
N ASP A 318 6.74 20.73 4.98
CA ASP A 318 6.65 19.29 4.69
C ASP A 318 7.97 18.72 4.13
N ARG A 319 8.68 19.53 3.34
CA ARG A 319 9.96 19.15 2.75
C ARG A 319 11.06 19.00 3.79
N LEU A 320 11.00 19.73 4.91
CA LEU A 320 11.99 19.63 6.00
C LEU A 320 12.12 18.23 6.59
N PHE A 321 11.07 17.42 6.47
CA PHE A 321 11.08 16.04 6.95
C PHE A 321 11.65 15.06 5.93
N GLU A 322 11.92 15.48 4.69
CA GLU A 322 12.56 14.64 3.68
C GLU A 322 14.05 14.46 3.98
N PRO A 323 14.61 13.25 3.83
CA PRO A 323 16.03 13.01 4.07
C PRO A 323 16.91 13.88 3.17
N PHE A 324 17.98 14.43 3.75
CA PHE A 324 18.95 15.30 3.06
C PHE A 324 18.41 16.67 2.64
N GLN A 325 17.21 17.05 3.07
CA GLN A 325 16.63 18.34 2.74
C GLN A 325 17.17 19.45 3.64
N ARG A 326 17.51 20.59 3.04
CA ARG A 326 18.00 21.80 3.72
C ARG A 326 17.36 23.04 3.09
N LEU A 327 16.96 24.03 3.90
CA LEU A 327 16.40 25.30 3.39
C LEU A 327 17.48 26.15 2.72
N HIS A 328 18.67 26.21 3.33
CA HIS A 328 19.83 26.90 2.81
C HIS A 328 21.07 26.03 2.94
N ARG A 329 21.95 26.10 1.94
CA ARG A 329 23.27 25.47 1.95
C ARG A 329 24.21 26.33 2.79
N THR A 330 23.95 26.44 4.09
CA THR A 330 24.88 27.09 5.02
C THR A 330 26.17 26.28 5.13
N ALA A 331 27.30 26.96 5.24
CA ALA A 331 28.63 26.37 5.32
C ALA A 331 28.97 25.75 6.69
N ASP A 332 28.04 25.80 7.65
CA ASP A 332 28.20 25.16 8.96
C ASP A 332 28.19 23.64 8.78
N GLY A 333 29.36 23.03 8.99
CA GLY A 333 29.63 21.61 8.82
C GLY A 333 29.10 20.78 9.98
N GLY A 334 28.29 19.78 9.65
CA GLY A 334 27.83 18.74 10.58
C GLY A 334 26.43 18.21 10.28
N HIS A 335 25.55 19.02 9.69
CA HIS A 335 24.13 18.68 9.54
C HIS A 335 23.76 18.34 8.11
N HIS A 336 23.62 17.03 7.86
CA HIS A 336 23.30 16.46 6.55
C HIS A 336 21.80 16.51 6.19
N GLY A 337 20.97 17.27 6.91
CA GLY A 337 19.51 17.31 6.65
C GLY A 337 18.77 16.02 7.01
N LEU A 338 19.30 15.24 7.96
CA LEU A 338 18.67 13.99 8.42
C LEU A 338 17.91 14.13 9.74
N GLY A 339 18.09 15.21 10.49
CA GLY A 339 17.55 15.32 11.85
C GLY A 339 16.03 15.17 11.91
N LEU A 340 15.29 15.97 11.15
CA LEU A 340 13.82 15.90 11.14
C LEU A 340 13.27 14.65 10.44
N SER A 341 14.00 14.06 9.48
CA SER A 341 13.59 12.79 8.87
C SER A 341 13.72 11.62 9.86
N ILE A 342 14.74 11.63 10.72
CA ILE A 342 14.91 10.71 11.84
C ILE A 342 13.79 10.89 12.87
N VAL A 343 13.46 12.13 13.24
CA VAL A 343 12.32 12.43 14.14
C VAL A 343 11.03 11.85 13.57
N ARG A 344 10.78 12.01 12.26
CA ARG A 344 9.60 11.44 11.59
C ARG A 344 9.59 9.90 11.60
N ALA A 345 10.73 9.26 11.34
CA ALA A 345 10.85 7.81 11.38
C ALA A 345 10.58 7.26 12.80
N ILE A 346 11.19 7.88 13.82
CA ILE A 346 11.00 7.47 15.23
C ILE A 346 9.56 7.72 15.68
N ALA A 347 8.97 8.87 15.36
CA ALA A 347 7.58 9.17 15.71
C ALA A 347 6.62 8.13 15.10
N ARG A 348 6.81 7.77 13.81
CA ARG A 348 6.02 6.72 13.15
C ARG A 348 6.19 5.36 13.82
N ALA A 349 7.43 4.96 14.15
CA ALA A 349 7.69 3.73 14.89
C ALA A 349 6.97 3.68 16.24
N HIS A 350 6.77 4.83 16.88
CA HIS A 350 6.07 4.97 18.18
C HIS A 350 4.55 5.19 18.04
N GLY A 351 4.00 5.18 16.81
CA GLY A 351 2.60 5.53 16.58
C GLY A 351 2.25 6.95 17.03
N ALA A 352 3.25 7.83 17.11
CA ALA A 352 3.10 9.22 17.52
C ALA A 352 2.75 10.09 16.31
N GLU A 353 1.87 11.07 16.54
CA GLU A 353 1.53 12.08 15.54
C GLU A 353 2.59 13.19 15.58
N LEU A 354 3.12 13.55 14.41
CA LEU A 354 4.17 14.56 14.26
C LEU A 354 3.64 15.68 13.37
N THR A 355 3.67 16.91 13.88
CA THR A 355 3.29 18.11 13.13
C THR A 355 4.36 19.18 13.27
N ALA A 356 4.47 20.04 12.26
CA ALA A 356 5.28 21.24 12.38
C ALA A 356 4.61 22.43 11.72
N HIS A 357 4.85 23.60 12.30
CA HIS A 357 4.24 24.86 11.86
C HIS A 357 5.26 25.99 11.90
N PRO A 358 5.31 26.84 10.87
CA PRO A 358 6.15 28.03 10.89
C PRO A 358 5.58 29.04 11.89
N ARG A 359 6.46 29.82 12.50
CA ARG A 359 6.05 30.90 13.41
C ARG A 359 5.88 32.22 12.64
N PRO A 360 4.94 33.09 13.03
CA PRO A 360 4.71 34.38 12.36
C PRO A 360 5.94 35.29 12.29
N HIS A 361 6.83 35.21 13.29
CA HIS A 361 8.03 36.05 13.42
C HIS A 361 9.33 35.28 13.12
N GLY A 362 9.23 34.10 12.51
CA GLY A 362 10.38 33.24 12.23
C GLY A 362 10.56 32.09 13.22
N GLY A 363 11.13 31.00 12.71
CA GLY A 363 11.36 29.74 13.38
C GLY A 363 10.28 28.70 13.14
N LEU A 364 10.48 27.54 13.74
CA LEU A 364 9.66 26.35 13.58
C LEU A 364 9.13 25.91 14.93
N VAL A 365 7.88 25.47 14.97
CA VAL A 365 7.32 24.71 16.08
C VAL A 365 7.14 23.28 15.61
N VAL A 366 7.74 22.32 16.31
CA VAL A 366 7.56 20.88 16.07
C VAL A 366 6.82 20.28 17.26
N GLU A 367 5.71 19.60 17.00
CA GLU A 367 4.86 18.95 18.00
C GLU A 367 4.82 17.44 17.76
N VAL A 368 5.15 16.68 18.80
CA VAL A 368 5.09 15.21 18.83
C VAL A 368 4.04 14.78 19.85
N VAL A 369 3.03 14.06 19.40
CA VAL A 369 1.89 13.63 20.22
C VAL A 369 1.91 12.12 20.38
N PHE A 370 2.18 11.65 21.60
CA PHE A 370 2.15 10.24 21.95
C PHE A 370 0.77 9.87 22.52
N SER A 371 0.25 8.72 22.11
CA SER A 371 -0.96 8.15 22.72
C SER A 371 -0.61 7.54 24.08
N MET A 372 -1.32 7.93 25.13
CA MET A 372 -1.18 7.29 26.45
C MET A 372 -2.03 6.02 26.45
N VAL A 373 -1.36 4.88 26.59
CA VAL A 373 -2.01 3.62 26.98
C VAL A 373 -2.72 3.87 28.32
N GLY A 374 -4.01 3.53 28.41
CA GLY A 374 -4.84 3.82 29.57
C GLY A 374 -4.31 3.13 30.84
N ALA A 375 -4.55 3.75 32.00
CA ALA A 375 -4.14 3.24 33.32
C ALA A 375 -4.53 1.77 33.62
N GLY A 376 -5.50 1.21 32.88
CA GLY A 376 -5.89 -0.20 32.99
C GLY A 376 -4.95 -1.20 32.30
N GLU A 377 -4.17 -0.78 31.30
CA GLU A 377 -3.22 -1.65 30.58
C GLU A 377 -1.80 -1.59 31.18
N LEU A 378 -1.51 -0.55 31.98
CA LEU A 378 -0.25 -0.36 32.70
C LEU A 378 0.00 -1.45 33.77
N ALA A 379 -1.06 -1.92 34.44
CA ALA A 379 -0.96 -3.03 35.39
C ALA A 379 -0.55 -4.36 34.71
N THR A 380 -1.01 -4.57 33.47
CA THR A 380 -0.68 -5.76 32.68
C THR A 380 0.72 -5.68 32.08
N ALA A 381 1.16 -4.47 31.69
CA ALA A 381 2.50 -4.22 31.14
C ALA A 381 3.60 -4.33 32.20
N GLU A 382 3.40 -3.81 33.42
CA GLU A 382 4.34 -4.00 34.54
C GLU A 382 4.47 -5.48 34.92
N GLN A 383 3.35 -6.22 34.95
CA GLN A 383 3.36 -7.66 35.25
C GLN A 383 4.11 -8.47 34.16
N HIS A 384 3.96 -8.12 32.88
CA HIS A 384 4.69 -8.75 31.79
C HIS A 384 6.19 -8.39 31.76
N SER A 385 6.55 -7.15 32.12
CA SER A 385 7.96 -6.72 32.22
C SER A 385 8.69 -7.45 33.37
N LEU A 386 8.08 -7.53 34.55
CA LEU A 386 8.61 -8.25 35.70
C LEU A 386 8.73 -9.76 35.42
N ALA A 387 7.79 -10.36 34.69
CA ALA A 387 7.84 -11.76 34.27
C ALA A 387 9.01 -12.03 33.30
N ARG A 388 9.24 -11.14 32.33
CA ARG A 388 10.37 -11.26 31.38
C ARG A 388 11.72 -11.06 32.05
N HIS A 389 11.83 -10.16 33.02
CA HIS A 389 13.07 -9.96 33.77
C HIS A 389 13.41 -11.17 34.66
N ARG A 390 12.40 -11.86 35.22
CA ARG A 390 12.58 -13.13 35.94
C ARG A 390 13.07 -14.27 35.04
N ILE A 391 12.57 -14.36 33.80
CA ILE A 391 12.99 -15.38 32.84
C ILE A 391 14.44 -15.16 32.38
N ARG A 392 14.85 -13.89 32.16
CA ARG A 392 16.23 -13.57 31.75
C ARG A 392 17.27 -13.88 32.83
N ARG A 393 16.88 -13.87 34.11
CA ARG A 393 17.76 -14.21 35.26
C ARG A 393 17.87 -15.72 35.54
N ILE A 394 17.08 -16.55 34.86
CA ILE A 394 17.11 -18.02 35.00
C ILE A 394 17.92 -18.67 33.86
N VAL A 395 18.21 -17.93 32.79
CA VAL A 395 18.92 -18.42 31.58
C VAL A 395 20.38 -17.94 31.52
N SER A 396 20.84 -17.16 32.51
CA SER A 396 22.25 -16.85 32.77
C SER A 396 22.72 -17.60 34.00
#